data_AF-A0A7X4FVR4-F1
#
_entry.id   AF-A0A7X4FVR4-F1
#
_cell.length_a   1.000
_cell.length_b   1.000
_cell.length_c   1.000
_cell.angle_alpha   90.00
_cell.angle_beta   90.00
_cell.angle_gamma   90.00
#
_symmetry.space_group_name_H-M   'P 1'
#
loop_
_entity.id
_entity.type
_entity.pdbx_description
1 polymer ?
#
loop_
_entity_poly.entity_id
_entity_poly.type
_entity_poly.pdbx_seq_one_letter_code
_entity_poly.pdbx_strand_id
1 'polypeptide(L)' 'MASALQNRADGLWAQFTGMDDPARRGVVERQRDEALAELERTQAEAARFEREIRDIREEARRAGVPPGWLRP' A
#
# COMPACT_ATOMS: atom_id res chain seq x y z
N MET A 1 -5.82 -1.30 4.78
CA MET A 1 -5.94 -0.76 3.40
C MET A 1 -5.07 -1.55 2.44
N ALA A 2 -3.75 -1.68 2.66
CA ALA A 2 -2.88 -2.53 1.82
C ALA A 2 -3.38 -3.98 1.67
N SER A 3 -3.85 -4.61 2.76
CA SER A 3 -4.45 -5.95 2.74
C SER A 3 -5.72 -6.05 1.87
N ALA A 4 -6.52 -4.99 1.80
CA ALA A 4 -7.72 -4.96 0.96
C ALA A 4 -7.37 -4.83 -0.53
N LEU A 5 -6.34 -4.04 -0.87
CA LEU A 5 -5.83 -3.94 -2.24
C LEU A 5 -5.21 -5.25 -2.71
N GLN A 6 -4.46 -5.93 -1.84
CA GLN A 6 -3.91 -7.25 -2.13
C GLN A 6 -5.01 -8.30 -2.35
N ASN A 7 -6.00 -8.38 -1.46
CA ASN A 7 -7.15 -9.27 -1.65
C ASN A 7 -7.92 -8.98 -2.95
N ARG A 8 -8.02 -7.70 -3.34
CA ARG A 8 -8.64 -7.30 -4.61
C ARG A 8 -7.84 -7.79 -5.81
N ALA A 9 -6.51 -7.61 -5.80
CA ALA A 9 -5.63 -8.07 -6.87
C ALA A 9 -5.68 -9.61 -7.02
N ASP A 10 -5.69 -10.35 -5.90
CA ASP A 10 -5.80 -11.81 -5.88
C ASP A 10 -7.16 -12.28 -6.43
N GLY A 11 -8.25 -11.60 -6.06
CA GLY A 11 -9.58 -11.90 -6.59
C GLY A 11 -9.73 -11.61 -8.09
N LEU A 12 -9.07 -10.56 -8.60
CA LEU A 12 -9.02 -10.27 -10.03
C LEU A 12 -8.17 -11.29 -10.79
N TRP A 13 -7.08 -11.76 -10.20
CA TRP A 13 -6.26 -12.82 -10.78
C TRP A 13 -7.04 -14.13 -10.93
N ALA A 14 -7.77 -14.55 -9.90
CA ALA A 14 -8.62 -15.73 -9.97
C ALA A 14 -9.66 -15.61 -11.10
N GLN A 15 -10.31 -14.45 -11.24
CA GLN A 15 -11.25 -14.18 -12.33
C GLN A 15 -10.58 -14.23 -13.71
N PHE A 16 -9.39 -13.63 -13.86
CA PHE A 16 -8.62 -13.64 -15.10
C PHE A 16 -8.26 -15.06 -15.55
N THR A 17 -7.87 -15.93 -14.62
CA THR A 17 -7.49 -17.32 -14.93
C THR A 17 -8.67 -18.21 -15.30
N GLY A 18 -9.88 -17.88 -14.83
CA GLY A 18 -11.11 -18.63 -15.11
C GLY A 18 -11.91 -18.12 -16.31
N MET A 19 -11.37 -17.18 -17.09
CA MET A 19 -12.11 -16.48 -18.14
C MET A 19 -11.60 -16.79 -19.55
N ASP A 20 -12.51 -17.30 -20.38
CA ASP A 20 -12.21 -17.69 -21.77
C ASP A 20 -12.40 -16.56 -22.80
N ASP A 21 -13.25 -15.57 -22.51
CA ASP A 21 -13.51 -14.43 -23.40
C ASP A 21 -12.33 -13.43 -23.37
N PRO A 22 -11.59 -13.25 -24.49
CA PRO A 22 -10.42 -12.38 -24.54
C PRO A 22 -10.73 -10.90 -24.23
N ALA A 23 -11.91 -10.41 -24.63
CA ALA A 23 -12.25 -9.00 -24.44
C ALA A 23 -12.47 -8.67 -22.95
N ARG A 24 -13.19 -9.54 -22.25
CA ARG A 24 -13.39 -9.40 -20.80
C ARG A 24 -12.10 -9.65 -20.03
N ARG A 25 -11.27 -10.58 -20.49
CA ARG A 25 -9.96 -10.87 -19.90
C ARG A 25 -9.05 -9.63 -19.88
N GLY A 26 -9.01 -8.87 -20.98
CA GLY A 26 -8.27 -7.62 -21.03
C GLY A 26 -8.79 -6.52 -20.09
N VAL A 27 -10.09 -6.51 -19.76
CA VAL A 27 -10.65 -5.58 -18.76
C VAL A 27 -10.16 -5.95 -17.35
N VAL A 28 -10.23 -7.23 -17.00
CA VAL A 28 -9.81 -7.74 -15.67
C VAL A 28 -8.31 -7.56 -15.47
N GLU A 29 -7.50 -7.77 -16.52
CA GLU A 29 -6.06 -7.53 -16.49
C GLU A 29 -5.74 -6.07 -16.16
N ARG A 30 -6.35 -5.11 -16.87
CA ARG A 30 -6.17 -3.67 -16.56
C ARG A 30 -6.57 -3.33 -15.13
N GLN A 31 -7.70 -3.86 -14.66
CA GLN A 31 -8.14 -3.63 -13.27
C GLN A 31 -7.16 -4.20 -12.24
N ARG A 32 -6.52 -5.34 -12.54
CA ARG A 32 -5.50 -5.94 -11.68
C ARG A 32 -4.24 -5.06 -11.65
N ASP A 33 -3.80 -4.59 -12.81
CA ASP A 33 -2.62 -3.74 -12.92
C ASP A 33 -2.82 -2.40 -12.18
N GLU A 34 -4.02 -1.80 -12.28
CA GLU A 34 -4.39 -0.63 -11.50
C GLU A 34 -4.34 -0.88 -9.99
N ALA A 35 -4.89 -2.01 -9.53
CA ALA A 35 -4.87 -2.39 -8.13
C ALA A 35 -3.45 -2.65 -7.59
N LEU A 36 -2.58 -3.26 -8.39
CA LEU A 36 -1.18 -3.46 -8.05
C LEU A 36 -0.41 -2.13 -7.99
N ALA A 37 -0.62 -1.25 -8.96
CA ALA A 37 0.00 0.08 -8.94
C ALA A 37 -0.43 0.92 -7.73
N GLU A 38 -1.70 0.80 -7.32
CA GLU A 38 -2.19 1.45 -6.10
C GLU A 38 -1.60 0.83 -4.82
N LEU A 39 -1.45 -0.49 -4.79
CA LEU A 39 -0.80 -1.19 -3.68
C LEU A 39 0.65 -0.73 -3.51
N GLU A 40 1.42 -0.68 -4.61
CA GLU A 40 2.81 -0.23 -4.60
C GLU A 40 2.94 1.22 -4.10
N ARG A 41 2.10 2.13 -4.60
CA ARG A 41 2.08 3.53 -4.13
C ARG A 41 1.77 3.61 -2.64
N THR A 42 0.75 2.89 -2.18
CA THR A 42 0.34 2.87 -0.76
C THR A 42 1.46 2.33 0.13
N GLN A 43 2.16 1.28 -0.29
CA GLN A 43 3.31 0.73 0.44
C GLN A 43 4.48 1.72 0.49
N ALA A 44 4.78 2.40 -0.62
CA ALA A 44 5.83 3.41 -0.67
C ALA A 44 5.53 4.60 0.25
N GLU A 45 4.27 5.06 0.29
CA GLU A 45 3.82 6.12 1.20
C GLU A 45 3.91 5.69 2.67
N ALA A 46 3.47 4.47 3.00
CA ALA A 46 3.60 3.93 4.36
C ALA A 46 5.06 3.91 4.81
N ALA A 47 5.97 3.38 3.98
CA ALA A 47 7.39 3.37 4.28
C ALA A 47 7.98 4.79 4.40
N ARG A 48 7.47 5.76 3.62
CA ARG A 48 7.86 7.17 3.77
C ARG A 48 7.42 7.72 5.12
N PHE A 49 6.16 7.53 5.50
CA PHE A 49 5.64 8.03 6.77
C PHE A 49 6.35 7.38 7.97
N GLU A 50 6.70 6.10 7.91
CA GLU A 50 7.51 5.44 8.95
C GLU A 50 8.87 6.11 9.12
N ARG A 51 9.54 6.48 8.01
CA ARG A 51 10.80 7.23 8.05
C ARG A 51 10.61 8.62 8.63
N GLU A 52 9.61 9.37 8.17
CA GLU A 52 9.31 10.71 8.68
C GLU A 52 9.00 10.69 10.18
N ILE A 53 8.24 9.71 10.66
CA ILE A 53 7.97 9.51 12.10
C ILE A 53 9.26 9.25 12.87
N ARG A 54 10.14 8.38 12.37
CA ARG A 54 11.44 8.10 13.00
C ARG A 54 12.28 9.37 13.08
N ASP A 55 12.37 10.11 11.98
CA ASP A 55 13.19 11.32 11.89
C ASP A 55 12.65 12.40 12.84
N ILE A 56 11.33 12.57 12.94
CA ILE A 56 10.67 13.44 13.94
C ILE A 56 11.01 13.00 15.36
N ARG A 57 10.98 11.69 15.66
CA ARG A 57 11.33 11.16 16.99
C ARG A 57 12.81 11.38 17.32
N GLU A 58 13.69 11.27 16.34
CA GLU A 58 15.12 11.58 16.51
C GLU A 58 15.36 13.06 16.80
N GLU A 59 14.73 13.94 16.03
CA GLU A 59 14.84 15.38 16.22
C GLU A 59 14.27 15.81 17.59
N ALA A 60 13.10 15.28 17.96
CA ALA A 60 12.49 15.55 19.27
C ALA A 60 13.38 15.07 20.44
N ARG A 61 14.07 13.94 20.29
CA ARG A 61 15.07 13.49 21.28
C ARG A 61 16.25 14.46 21.38
N ARG A 62 16.79 14.93 20.25
CA ARG A 62 17.88 15.92 20.23
C ARG A 62 17.47 17.24 20.86
N ALA A 63 16.23 17.67 20.62
CA ALA A 63 15.65 18.87 21.20
C ALA A 63 15.23 18.72 22.67
N GLY A 64 15.42 17.55 23.30
CA GLY A 64 15.09 17.31 24.70
C GLY A 64 13.58 17.29 25.00
N VAL A 65 12.74 17.01 23.99
CA VAL A 65 11.29 16.95 24.15
C VAL A 65 10.91 15.80 25.12
N PRO A 66 10.04 16.04 26.12
CA PRO A 66 9.62 15.00 27.03
C PRO A 66 9.00 13.80 26.31
N PRO A 67 9.37 12.55 26.67
CA PRO A 67 8.92 11.36 25.96
C PRO A 67 7.40 11.15 25.99
N GLY A 68 6.70 11.67 27.00
CA GLY A 68 5.23 11.59 27.08
C GLY A 68 4.49 12.38 26.00
N TRP A 69 5.17 13.26 25.25
CA TRP A 69 4.58 14.03 24.16
C TRP A 69 4.68 13.31 22.81
N LEU A 70 5.56 12.31 22.69
CA LEU A 70 5.70 11.47 21.51
C LEU A 70 4.97 10.15 21.80
N ARG A 71 3.84 9.90 21.14
CA ARG A 71 3.19 8.59 21.24
C ARG A 71 3.98 7.54 20.43
N PRO A 72 4.18 6.33 20.98
CA PRO A 72 4.83 5.23 20.28
C PRO A 72 4.01 4.73 19.09
#